data_AF-A0A1S1BJ50-F1
#
_entry.id   AF-A0A1S1BJ50-F1
#
_cell.length_a   1.000
_cell.length_b   1.000
_cell.length_c   1.000
_cell.angle_alpha   90.00
_cell.angle_beta   90.00
_cell.angle_gamma   90.00
#
_symmetry.space_group_name_H-M   'P 1'
#
loop_
_entity.id
_entity.type
_entity.pdbx_description
1 polymer ?
#
loop_
_entity_poly.entity_id
_entity_poly.type
_entity_poly.pdbx_seq_one_letter_code
_entity_poly.pdbx_strand_id
1 'polypeptide(L)'
;MTVFQFDSASVFSMTDSLRNDAASLRALNHVPVPDVWPLSEFHNAVSTAIEQANSDATLLRDEARRIAATMDLTVDAACAVDTATCHKFGATL
;
A
#
# COMPACT_ATOMS: atom_id res chain seq x y z
N MET A 1 20.42 4.11 25.19
CA MET A 1 18.96 4.28 25.32
C MET A 1 18.38 4.41 23.93
N THR A 2 17.64 3.41 23.46
CA THR A 2 16.97 3.44 22.15
C THR A 2 15.62 4.13 22.33
N VAL A 3 15.54 5.41 21.96
CA VAL A 3 14.26 6.13 21.87
C VAL A 3 13.69 5.78 20.50
N PHE A 4 12.53 5.12 20.49
CA PHE A 4 11.79 4.85 19.28
C PHE A 4 10.82 6.01 19.08
N GLN A 5 11.22 6.97 18.25
CA GLN A 5 10.42 8.17 17.99
C GLN A 5 9.58 7.96 16.74
N PHE A 6 8.27 7.86 16.93
CA PHE A 6 7.30 7.97 15.84
C PHE A 6 6.77 9.40 15.80
N ASP A 7 7.01 10.09 14.69
CA ASP A 7 6.19 11.26 14.37
C ASP A 7 4.88 10.77 13.77
N SER A 8 3.84 10.71 14.59
CA SER A 8 2.52 10.19 14.20
C SER A 8 1.95 10.95 13.00
N ALA A 9 2.18 12.28 12.92
CA ALA A 9 1.73 13.09 11.78
C ALA A 9 2.41 12.66 10.47
N SER A 10 3.73 12.43 10.49
CA SER A 10 4.44 11.88 9.32
C SER A 10 3.97 10.49 8.96
N VAL A 11 3.75 9.60 9.93
CA VAL A 11 3.24 8.25 9.65
C VAL A 11 1.86 8.32 9.01
N PHE A 12 0.93 9.11 9.53
CA PHE A 12 -0.40 9.28 8.93
C PHE A 12 -0.31 9.83 7.50
N SER A 13 0.53 10.83 7.26
CA SER A 13 0.74 11.35 5.90
C SER A 13 1.28 10.29 4.94
N MET A 14 2.17 9.42 5.40
CA MET A 14 2.73 8.33 4.61
C MET A 14 1.70 7.22 4.37
N THR A 15 0.92 6.82 5.39
CA THR A 15 -0.10 5.78 5.24
C THR A 15 -1.26 6.24 4.36
N ASP A 16 -1.62 7.52 4.41
CA ASP A 16 -2.58 8.11 3.46
C ASP A 16 -2.03 8.18 2.04
N SER A 17 -0.75 8.53 1.87
CA SER A 17 -0.12 8.50 0.54
C SER A 17 -0.13 7.09 -0.05
N LEU A 18 0.21 6.06 0.74
CA LEU A 18 0.13 4.66 0.32
C LEU A 18 -1.29 4.24 -0.07
N ARG A 19 -2.32 4.67 0.68
CA ARG A 19 -3.72 4.41 0.32
C ARG A 19 -4.13 5.07 -0.98
N ASN A 20 -3.70 6.32 -1.19
CA ASN A 20 -3.98 7.08 -2.40
C ASN A 20 -3.29 6.43 -3.61
N ASP A 21 -2.02 6.06 -3.48
CA ASP A 21 -1.26 5.36 -4.52
C ASP A 21 -1.92 4.02 -4.85
N ALA A 22 -2.30 3.24 -3.83
CA ALA A 22 -3.04 1.99 -3.98
C ALA A 22 -4.39 2.19 -4.70
N ALA A 23 -5.10 3.28 -4.41
CA ALA A 23 -6.36 3.62 -5.09
C ALA A 23 -6.14 4.12 -6.53
N SER A 24 -4.96 4.66 -6.83
CA SER A 24 -4.59 5.14 -8.17
C SER A 24 -4.19 4.01 -9.13
N LEU A 25 -3.76 2.86 -8.60
CA LEU A 25 -3.46 1.66 -9.39
C LEU A 25 -4.73 1.12 -10.05
N ARG A 26 -4.88 1.40 -11.34
CA ARG A 26 -6.00 0.95 -12.18
C ARG A 26 -5.55 -0.17 -13.10
N ALA A 27 -6.47 -1.08 -13.39
CA ALA A 27 -6.24 -2.11 -14.39
C ALA A 27 -6.01 -1.46 -15.77
N LEU A 28 -5.01 -1.96 -16.48
CA LEU A 28 -4.80 -1.68 -17.89
C LEU A 28 -5.94 -2.29 -18.69
N ASN A 29 -6.44 -1.52 -19.66
CA ASN A 29 -7.44 -1.98 -20.61
C ASN A 29 -6.80 -2.95 -21.61
N HIS A 30 -7.61 -3.87 -22.12
CA HIS A 30 -7.19 -4.67 -23.26
C HIS A 30 -6.92 -3.80 -24.49
N VAL A 31 -5.87 -4.17 -25.22
CA VAL A 31 -5.55 -3.57 -26.51
C VAL A 31 -6.19 -4.43 -27.61
N PRO A 32 -6.96 -3.84 -28.54
CA PRO A 32 -7.63 -4.61 -29.59
C PRO A 32 -6.63 -5.01 -30.68
N VAL A 33 -5.80 -6.01 -30.38
CA VAL A 33 -4.97 -6.68 -31.37
C VAL A 33 -5.80 -7.79 -32.02
N PRO A 34 -5.92 -7.87 -33.36
CA PRO A 34 -6.62 -8.97 -34.00
C PRO A 34 -5.93 -10.32 -33.73
N ASP A 35 -6.70 -11.31 -33.30
CA ASP A 35 -6.23 -12.70 -33.18
C ASP A 35 -6.34 -13.41 -34.54
N VAL A 36 -5.47 -13.01 -35.47
CA VAL A 36 -5.38 -13.58 -36.82
C VAL A 36 -3.92 -13.74 -37.22
N TRP A 37 -3.59 -14.73 -38.03
CA TRP A 37 -2.25 -14.84 -38.61
C TRP A 37 -1.97 -13.61 -39.51
N PRO A 38 -0.81 -12.92 -39.41
CA PRO A 38 0.40 -13.25 -38.63
C PRO A 38 0.52 -12.61 -37.24
N LEU A 39 -0.54 -11.99 -36.74
CA LEU A 39 -0.57 -11.23 -35.48
C LEU A 39 -0.96 -12.05 -34.25
N SER A 40 -1.38 -13.31 -34.39
CA SER A 40 -1.86 -14.15 -33.27
C SER A 40 -0.84 -14.26 -32.13
N GLU A 41 0.44 -14.45 -32.44
CA GLU A 41 1.50 -14.50 -31.40
C GLU A 41 1.67 -13.16 -30.69
N PHE A 42 1.58 -12.05 -31.44
CA PHE A 42 1.64 -10.72 -30.87
C PHE A 42 0.41 -10.41 -30.01
N HIS A 43 -0.79 -10.83 -30.45
CA HIS A 43 -2.02 -10.76 -29.67
C HIS A 43 -1.84 -11.48 -28.33
N ASN A 44 -1.40 -12.73 -28.35
CA ASN A 44 -1.20 -13.54 -27.14
C ASN A 44 -0.17 -12.90 -26.19
N ALA A 45 0.95 -12.41 -26.74
CA ALA A 45 1.97 -11.75 -25.95
C ALA A 45 1.44 -10.48 -25.26
N VAL A 46 0.67 -9.64 -25.97
CA VAL A 46 0.07 -8.42 -25.42
C VAL A 46 -0.98 -8.76 -24.36
N SER A 47 -1.89 -9.70 -24.64
CA SER A 47 -2.92 -10.13 -23.69
C SER A 47 -2.31 -10.67 -22.40
N THR A 48 -1.32 -11.56 -22.52
CA THR A 48 -0.60 -12.15 -21.37
C THR A 48 0.13 -11.06 -20.56
N ALA A 49 0.80 -10.12 -21.22
CA ALA A 49 1.51 -9.04 -20.55
C ALA A 49 0.55 -8.12 -19.77
N ILE A 50 -0.62 -7.82 -20.34
CA ILE A 50 -1.67 -7.00 -19.68
C ILE A 50 -2.24 -7.75 -18.47
N GLU A 51 -2.55 -9.04 -18.61
CA GLU A 51 -3.04 -9.87 -17.51
C GLU A 51 -2.03 -9.93 -16.35
N GLN A 52 -0.76 -10.17 -16.67
CA GLN A 52 0.30 -10.20 -15.66
C GLN A 52 0.46 -8.85 -14.95
N ALA A 53 0.53 -7.75 -15.70
CA ALA A 53 0.63 -6.42 -15.12
C ALA A 53 -0.56 -6.07 -14.22
N ASN A 54 -1.78 -6.49 -14.59
CA ASN A 54 -2.97 -6.28 -13.78
C ASN A 54 -2.98 -7.12 -12.50
N SER A 55 -2.47 -8.35 -12.57
CA SER A 55 -2.26 -9.21 -11.40
C SER A 55 -1.27 -8.59 -10.42
N ASP A 56 -0.11 -8.14 -10.93
CA ASP A 56 0.94 -7.51 -10.11
C ASP A 56 0.45 -6.19 -9.49
N ALA A 57 -0.30 -5.38 -10.23
CA ALA A 57 -0.91 -4.16 -9.71
C ALA A 57 -1.91 -4.45 -8.57
N THR A 58 -2.64 -5.58 -8.65
CA THR A 58 -3.55 -6.01 -7.58
C THR A 58 -2.78 -6.40 -6.33
N LEU A 59 -1.73 -7.21 -6.46
CA LEU A 59 -0.87 -7.60 -5.35
C LEU A 59 -0.22 -6.38 -4.68
N LEU A 60 0.31 -5.45 -5.48
CA LEU A 60 0.93 -4.22 -4.97
C LEU A 60 -0.08 -3.35 -4.22
N ARG A 61 -1.29 -3.19 -4.76
CA ARG A 61 -2.37 -2.44 -4.10
C ARG A 61 -2.72 -3.04 -2.74
N ASP A 62 -2.85 -4.36 -2.68
CA ASP A 62 -3.26 -5.05 -1.46
C ASP A 62 -2.14 -4.97 -0.40
N GLU A 63 -0.88 -5.08 -0.82
CA GLU A 63 0.27 -4.92 0.05
C GLU A 63 0.42 -3.49 0.58
N ALA A 64 0.25 -2.47 -0.27
CA ALA A 64 0.28 -1.07 0.15
C ALA A 64 -0.79 -0.77 1.22
N ARG A 65 -2.01 -1.30 1.05
CA ARG A 65 -3.08 -1.19 2.05
C ARG A 65 -2.74 -1.91 3.36
N ARG A 66 -2.12 -3.09 3.26
CA ARG A 66 -1.69 -3.88 4.44
C ARG A 66 -0.62 -3.16 5.24
N ILE A 67 0.38 -2.57 4.57
CA ILE A 67 1.44 -1.78 5.20
C ILE A 67 0.85 -0.56 5.90
N ALA A 68 -0.02 0.20 5.20
CA ALA A 68 -0.69 1.37 5.77
C ALA A 68 -1.46 1.01 7.06
N ALA A 69 -2.25 -0.07 7.05
CA ALA A 69 -2.99 -0.52 8.22
C ALA A 69 -2.06 -0.97 9.38
N THR A 70 -0.95 -1.63 9.06
CA THR A 70 0.01 -2.09 10.09
C THR A 70 0.73 -0.92 10.75
N MET A 71 1.05 0.13 9.98
CA MET A 71 1.71 1.33 10.51
C MET A 71 0.78 2.14 11.42
N ASP A 72 -0.48 2.31 11.04
CA ASP A 72 -1.47 2.96 11.91
C ASP A 72 -1.61 2.21 13.25
N LEU A 73 -1.74 0.88 13.22
CA LEU A 73 -1.78 0.06 14.44
C LEU A 73 -0.52 0.22 15.30
N THR A 74 0.64 0.41 14.66
CA THR A 74 1.91 0.60 15.37
C THR A 74 1.95 1.96 16.08
N VAL A 75 1.43 3.01 15.44
CA VAL A 75 1.29 4.34 16.04
C VAL A 75 0.31 4.31 17.21
N ASP A 76 -0.85 3.67 17.04
CA ASP A 76 -1.84 3.53 18.11
C ASP A 76 -1.26 2.81 19.34
N ALA A 77 -0.51 1.73 19.10
CA ALA A 77 0.17 0.99 20.17
C ALA A 77 1.23 1.86 20.87
N ALA A 78 2.01 2.63 20.10
CA ALA A 78 3.00 3.54 20.67
C ALA A 78 2.35 4.63 21.53
N CYS A 79 1.28 5.26 21.07
CA CYS A 79 0.50 6.24 21.84
C CYS A 79 -0.09 5.65 23.11
N ALA A 80 -0.58 4.41 23.07
CA ALA A 80 -1.12 3.72 24.25
C ALA A 80 -0.02 3.45 25.30
N VAL A 81 1.17 3.01 24.88
CA VAL A 81 2.31 2.82 25.79
C VAL A 81 2.77 4.15 26.39
N ASP A 82 2.84 5.22 25.58
CA ASP A 82 3.24 6.55 26.05
C ASP A 82 2.26 7.08 27.10
N THR A 83 0.96 7.03 26.79
CA THR A 83 -0.11 7.43 27.72
C THR A 83 -0.08 6.65 29.03
N ALA A 84 0.07 5.32 28.96
CA ALA A 84 0.18 4.47 30.15
C ALA A 84 1.43 4.81 30.98
N THR A 85 2.53 5.14 30.31
CA THR A 85 3.79 5.50 30.96
C THR A 85 3.68 6.86 31.66
N CYS A 86 3.12 7.88 31.00
CA CYS A 86 2.85 9.19 31.60
C CYS A 86 1.95 9.08 32.84
N HIS A 87 0.85 8.33 32.74
CA HIS A 87 -0.03 8.07 33.88
C HIS A 87 0.71 7.41 35.05
N LYS A 88 1.57 6.43 34.79
CA LYS A 88 2.35 5.75 35.84
C LYS A 88 3.30 6.69 36.58
N PHE A 89 3.83 7.70 35.90
CA PHE A 89 4.73 8.69 36.50
C PHE A 89 4.02 9.95 37.01
N GLY A 90 2.68 9.99 36.98
CA GLY A 90 1.89 11.12 37.47
C GLY A 90 1.96 12.36 36.56
N ALA A 91 2.41 12.20 35.31
CA ALA A 91 2.38 13.25 34.31
C ALA A 91 1.04 13.20 33.57
N THR A 92 0.36 14.34 33.45
CA THR A 92 -0.75 14.54 32.51
C THR A 92 -0.18 15.02 31.19
N LEU A 93 -0.43 14.27 30.11
CA LEU A 93 -0.12 14.67 28.72
C LEU A 93 -0.99 15.87 28.30
#